data_AF-A0A378V388-F1
#
_entry.id   AF-A0A378V388-F1
#
_cell.length_a   1.000
_cell.length_b   1.000
_cell.length_c   1.000
_cell.angle_alpha   90.00
_cell.angle_beta   90.00
_cell.angle_gamma   90.00
#
_symmetry.space_group_name_H-M   'P 1'
#
loop_
_entity.id
_entity.type
_entity.pdbx_description
1 polymer ?
#
loop_
_entity_poly.entity_id
_entity_poly.type
_entity_poly.pdbx_seq_one_letter_code
_entity_poly.pdbx_strand_id
1 'polypeptide(L)'
;MKQGDMESTDEAFEALLRYMRDSRGFDFTGYKRTSLMRRVRHRMDHAGYDTFEQYLDVLQASSDEFSALFNTILINVTAFFRDPDAWEYIRTDVIPQMLAERGPDDPIRVWSAGCASGQEAYTLAILLTEALAPMPSASG
;
A
#
# COMPACT_ATOMS: atom_id res chain seq x y z
N MET A 1 -15.05 21.82 -20.76
CA MET A 1 -13.63 21.65 -21.11
C MET A 1 -13.57 21.28 -22.58
N LYS A 2 -12.75 21.97 -23.38
CA LYS A 2 -12.60 21.66 -24.81
C LYS A 2 -11.72 20.41 -24.97
N GLN A 3 -11.86 19.70 -26.09
CA GLN A 3 -11.09 18.47 -26.38
C GLN A 3 -9.57 18.68 -26.21
N GLY A 4 -9.05 19.84 -26.64
CA GLY A 4 -7.62 20.17 -26.51
C GLY A 4 -7.15 20.43 -25.08
N ASP A 5 -8.02 20.88 -24.17
CA ASP A 5 -7.64 21.07 -22.76
C ASP A 5 -7.42 19.73 -22.05
N MET A 6 -8.21 18.71 -22.43
CA MET A 6 -8.12 17.35 -21.89
C MET A 6 -6.83 16.66 -22.35
N GLU A 7 -6.49 16.79 -23.63
CA GLU A 7 -5.28 16.20 -24.24
C GLU A 7 -4.00 16.81 -23.65
N SER A 8 -3.96 18.14 -23.48
CA SER A 8 -2.85 18.82 -22.81
C SER A 8 -2.68 18.41 -21.34
N THR A 9 -3.79 18.23 -20.62
CA THR A 9 -3.77 17.79 -19.22
C THR A 9 -3.19 16.39 -19.09
N ASP A 10 -3.54 15.48 -20.01
CA ASP A 10 -3.02 14.12 -20.04
C ASP A 10 -1.52 14.10 -20.35
N GLU A 11 -1.03 14.90 -21.30
CA GLU A 11 0.40 15.00 -21.61
C GLU A 11 1.25 15.49 -20.43
N ALA A 12 0.77 16.53 -19.73
CA ALA A 12 1.45 17.10 -18.57
C ALA A 12 1.48 16.13 -17.39
N PHE A 13 0.37 15.41 -17.16
CA PHE A 13 0.32 14.35 -16.16
C PHE A 13 1.30 13.21 -16.47
N GLU A 14 1.39 12.78 -17.73
CA GLU A 14 2.35 11.77 -18.15
C GLU A 14 3.81 12.24 -18.02
N ALA A 15 4.08 13.54 -18.26
CA ALA A 15 5.40 14.12 -18.04
C ALA A 15 5.82 14.06 -16.57
N LEU A 16 4.89 14.38 -15.65
CA LEU A 16 5.11 14.27 -14.21
C LEU A 16 5.42 12.82 -13.81
N LEU A 17 4.66 11.85 -14.30
CA LEU A 17 4.90 10.43 -13.98
C LEU A 17 6.24 9.93 -14.52
N ARG A 18 6.65 10.36 -15.72
CA ARG A 18 7.99 10.07 -16.26
C ARG A 18 9.08 10.63 -15.36
N TYR A 19 8.95 11.88 -14.93
CA TYR A 19 9.91 12.50 -14.00
C TYR A 19 10.02 11.72 -12.68
N MET A 20 8.90 11.31 -12.09
CA MET A 20 8.90 10.51 -10.86
C MET A 20 9.59 9.15 -11.04
N ARG A 21 9.32 8.47 -12.16
CA ARG A 21 9.97 7.21 -12.51
C ARG A 21 11.47 7.41 -12.67
N ASP A 22 11.91 8.40 -13.43
CA ASP A 22 13.32 8.63 -13.74
C ASP A 22 14.11 9.08 -12.50
N SER A 23 13.46 9.74 -11.54
CA SER A 23 14.08 10.23 -10.30
C SER A 23 14.28 9.17 -9.21
N ARG A 24 13.39 8.17 -9.09
CA ARG A 24 13.45 7.12 -8.03
C ARG A 24 13.41 5.68 -8.53
N GLY A 25 13.33 5.46 -9.84
CA GLY A 25 13.27 4.14 -10.46
C GLY A 25 11.95 3.38 -10.23
N PHE A 26 10.88 4.06 -9.82
CA PHE A 26 9.60 3.41 -9.56
C PHE A 26 8.71 3.43 -10.81
N ASP A 27 8.28 2.25 -11.27
CA ASP A 27 7.42 2.13 -12.44
C ASP A 27 5.93 2.19 -12.06
N PHE A 28 5.23 3.18 -12.61
CA PHE A 28 3.79 3.38 -12.41
C PHE A 28 2.91 2.70 -13.47
N THR A 29 3.48 2.00 -14.46
CA THR A 29 2.72 1.37 -15.56
C THR A 29 1.66 0.38 -15.08
N GLY A 30 1.89 -0.31 -13.96
CA GLY A 30 0.94 -1.25 -13.36
C GLY A 30 -0.25 -0.61 -12.63
N TYR A 31 -0.27 0.72 -12.45
CA TYR A 31 -1.32 1.41 -11.73
C TYR A 31 -2.39 1.98 -12.67
N LYS A 32 -3.66 1.91 -12.24
CA LYS A 32 -4.77 2.56 -12.97
C LYS A 32 -4.54 4.08 -13.01
N ARG A 33 -4.44 4.65 -14.22
CA ARG A 33 -4.19 6.08 -14.47
C ARG A 33 -5.17 7.01 -13.75
N THR A 34 -6.45 6.66 -13.76
CA THR A 34 -7.49 7.41 -13.05
C THR A 34 -7.26 7.49 -11.54
N SER A 35 -6.72 6.42 -10.92
CA SER A 35 -6.40 6.39 -9.50
C SER A 35 -5.17 7.23 -9.17
N LEU A 36 -4.12 7.14 -10.01
CA LEU A 36 -2.92 7.97 -9.87
C LEU A 36 -3.26 9.44 -10.00
N MET A 37 -3.97 9.82 -11.07
CA MET A 37 -4.32 11.21 -11.35
C MET A 37 -5.12 11.82 -10.19
N ARG A 38 -6.06 11.07 -9.59
CA ARG A 38 -6.80 11.51 -8.41
C ARG A 38 -5.88 11.79 -7.20
N ARG A 39 -4.87 10.95 -6.96
CA ARG A 39 -3.93 11.14 -5.84
C ARG A 39 -2.99 12.29 -6.07
N VAL A 40 -2.49 12.44 -7.29
CA VAL A 40 -1.62 13.57 -7.66
C VAL A 40 -2.39 14.88 -7.52
N ARG A 41 -3.62 14.96 -8.06
CA ARG A 41 -4.49 16.13 -7.89
C ARG A 41 -4.77 16.42 -6.42
N HIS A 42 -5.07 15.40 -5.61
CA HIS A 42 -5.30 15.60 -4.18
C HIS A 42 -4.06 16.18 -3.45
N ARG A 43 -2.85 15.74 -3.81
CA ARG A 43 -1.62 16.32 -3.27
C ARG A 43 -1.40 17.75 -3.77
N MET A 44 -1.64 18.00 -5.06
CA MET A 44 -1.57 19.33 -5.65
C MET A 44 -2.51 20.31 -4.96
N ASP A 45 -3.76 19.92 -4.70
CA ASP A 45 -4.75 20.74 -3.98
C ASP A 45 -4.24 21.10 -2.57
N HIS A 46 -3.63 20.14 -1.86
CA HIS A 46 -3.04 20.38 -0.53
C HIS A 46 -1.78 21.27 -0.60
N ALA A 47 -1.02 21.19 -1.69
CA ALA A 47 0.20 21.96 -1.90
C ALA A 47 -0.07 23.33 -2.54
N GLY A 48 -1.29 23.58 -3.02
CA GLY A 48 -1.73 24.85 -3.59
C GLY A 48 -1.39 25.04 -5.07
N TYR A 49 -1.40 23.96 -5.87
CA TYR A 49 -1.09 24.02 -7.31
C TYR A 49 -2.26 23.56 -8.17
N ASP A 50 -2.55 24.29 -9.25
CA ASP A 50 -3.73 24.05 -10.09
C ASP A 50 -3.42 23.24 -11.37
N THR A 51 -2.16 23.26 -11.84
CA THR A 51 -1.76 22.57 -13.07
C THR A 51 -0.58 21.63 -12.86
N PHE A 52 -0.50 20.57 -13.68
CA PHE A 52 0.55 19.56 -13.58
C PHE A 52 1.93 20.13 -13.96
N GLU A 53 1.97 21.11 -14.86
CA GLU A 53 3.20 21.79 -15.28
C GLU A 53 3.79 22.59 -14.12
N GLN A 54 2.98 23.43 -13.47
CA GLN A 54 3.40 24.18 -12.28
C GLN A 54 3.88 23.24 -11.18
N TYR A 55 3.17 22.13 -10.97
CA TYR A 55 3.54 21.18 -9.95
C TYR A 55 4.82 20.43 -10.30
N LEU A 56 5.06 20.09 -11.57
CA LEU A 56 6.30 19.48 -12.03
C LEU A 56 7.51 20.39 -11.75
N ASP A 57 7.41 21.69 -12.01
CA ASP A 57 8.49 22.65 -11.71
C ASP A 57 8.85 22.62 -10.21
N VAL A 58 7.85 22.52 -9.35
CA VAL A 58 8.04 22.43 -7.88
C VAL A 58 8.69 21.11 -7.48
N LEU A 59 8.26 19.99 -8.07
CA LEU A 59 8.85 18.67 -7.82
C LEU A 59 10.31 18.58 -8.26
N GLN A 60 10.73 19.38 -9.24
CA GLN A 60 12.12 19.51 -9.67
C GLN A 60 12.96 20.37 -8.72
N ALA A 61 12.34 21.39 -8.10
CA ALA A 61 13.01 22.30 -7.18
C ALA A 61 13.01 21.84 -5.71
N SER A 62 12.09 20.96 -5.31
CA SER A 62 11.88 20.56 -3.91
C SER A 62 11.89 19.04 -3.73
N SER A 63 12.97 18.52 -3.13
CA SER A 63 13.08 17.10 -2.75
C SER A 63 12.04 16.68 -1.71
N ASP A 64 11.61 17.62 -0.87
CA ASP A 64 10.63 17.36 0.19
C ASP A 64 9.23 17.18 -0.41
N GLU A 65 8.85 18.06 -1.34
CA GLU A 65 7.56 17.93 -2.05
C GLU A 65 7.54 16.69 -2.92
N PHE A 66 8.65 16.39 -3.60
CA PHE A 66 8.83 15.14 -4.33
C PHE A 66 8.56 13.93 -3.43
N SER A 67 9.19 13.90 -2.24
CA SER A 67 9.05 12.78 -1.30
C SER A 67 7.62 12.67 -0.77
N ALA A 68 6.95 13.80 -0.52
CA ALA A 68 5.56 13.82 -0.08
C ALA A 68 4.59 13.30 -1.15
N LEU A 69 4.75 13.72 -2.40
CA LEU A 69 3.97 13.19 -3.52
C LEU A 69 4.22 11.69 -3.69
N PHE A 70 5.48 11.27 -3.69
CA PHE A 70 5.87 9.87 -3.83
C PHE A 70 5.17 9.01 -2.74
N ASN A 71 5.21 9.45 -1.49
CA ASN A 71 4.53 8.78 -0.38
C ASN A 71 3.00 8.81 -0.46
N THR A 72 2.42 9.81 -1.12
CA THR A 72 0.97 9.91 -1.36
C THR A 72 0.52 8.96 -2.47
N ILE A 73 1.35 8.77 -3.49
CA ILE A 73 1.06 7.84 -4.58
C ILE A 73 1.20 6.40 -4.10
N LEU A 74 2.25 6.09 -3.34
CA LEU A 74 2.41 4.79 -2.72
C LEU A 74 1.27 4.57 -1.70
N ILE A 75 0.50 3.49 -1.86
CA ILE A 75 -0.54 3.11 -0.89
C ILE A 75 0.18 2.68 0.39
N ASN A 76 0.40 3.63 1.30
CA ASN A 76 0.95 3.35 2.63
C ASN A 76 -0.15 3.05 3.66
N VAL A 77 -1.33 2.60 3.22
CA VAL A 77 -2.39 2.19 4.13
C VAL A 77 -2.16 0.73 4.49
N THR A 78 -1.62 0.51 5.67
CA THR A 78 -1.67 -0.78 6.36
C THR A 78 -2.28 -0.54 7.74
N ALA A 79 -3.15 -1.44 8.15
CA ALA A 79 -3.84 -1.39 9.43
C ALA A 79 -3.82 -2.80 10.00
N PHE A 80 -3.82 -2.90 11.33
CA PHE A 80 -4.09 -4.18 11.97
C PHE A 80 -5.48 -4.65 11.56
N PHE A 81 -5.59 -5.93 11.22
CA PHE A 81 -6.88 -6.56 10.87
C PHE A 81 -7.65 -5.82 9.75
N ARG A 82 -6.93 -5.26 8.76
CA ARG A 82 -7.50 -4.40 7.71
C ARG A 82 -8.71 -4.99 6.97
N ASP A 83 -8.69 -6.30 6.73
CA ASP A 83 -9.78 -7.06 6.10
C ASP A 83 -10.29 -8.11 7.10
N PRO A 84 -11.27 -7.76 7.96
CA PRO A 84 -11.68 -8.62 9.06
C PRO A 84 -12.21 -9.97 8.58
N ASP A 85 -12.90 -10.02 7.43
CA ASP A 85 -13.44 -11.27 6.89
C ASP A 85 -12.32 -12.20 6.43
N ALA A 86 -11.29 -11.66 5.75
CA ALA A 86 -10.11 -12.44 5.37
C ALA A 86 -9.34 -12.95 6.59
N TRP A 87 -9.17 -12.11 7.62
CA TRP A 87 -8.47 -12.53 8.85
C TRP A 87 -9.26 -13.54 9.66
N GLU A 88 -10.59 -13.44 9.69
CA GLU A 88 -11.44 -14.44 10.32
C GLU A 88 -11.31 -15.79 9.61
N TYR A 89 -11.38 -15.82 8.27
CA TYR A 89 -11.14 -17.05 7.51
C TYR A 89 -9.75 -17.66 7.76
N ILE A 90 -8.71 -16.83 7.84
CA ILE A 90 -7.36 -17.29 8.19
C ILE A 90 -7.35 -17.92 9.58
N ARG A 91 -8.03 -17.31 10.55
CA ARG A 91 -8.13 -17.79 11.93
C ARG A 91 -8.93 -19.09 12.03
N THR A 92 -10.08 -19.20 11.39
CA THR A 92 -11.04 -20.30 11.59
C THR A 92 -10.74 -21.52 10.73
N ASP A 93 -10.19 -21.32 9.55
CA ASP A 93 -10.02 -22.39 8.57
C ASP A 93 -8.54 -22.66 8.26
N VAL A 94 -7.78 -21.62 7.88
CA VAL A 94 -6.42 -21.80 7.35
C VAL A 94 -5.43 -22.24 8.42
N ILE A 95 -5.37 -21.52 9.55
CA ILE A 95 -4.43 -21.83 10.64
C ILE A 95 -4.70 -23.22 11.23
N PRO A 96 -5.95 -23.60 11.61
CA PRO A 96 -6.21 -24.94 12.15
C PRO A 96 -5.85 -26.06 11.18
N GLN A 97 -6.18 -25.93 9.89
CA GLN A 97 -5.80 -26.92 8.87
C GLN A 97 -4.28 -27.04 8.73
N MET A 98 -3.58 -25.91 8.66
CA MET A 98 -2.11 -25.88 8.56
C MET A 98 -1.44 -26.54 9.77
N LEU A 99 -1.98 -26.35 10.97
CA LEU A 99 -1.44 -26.93 12.21
C LEU A 99 -1.75 -28.44 12.31
N ALA A 100 -2.91 -28.89 11.84
CA ALA A 100 -3.31 -30.30 11.88
C ALA A 100 -2.36 -31.21 11.08
N GLU A 101 -1.71 -30.68 10.05
CA GLU A 101 -0.79 -31.41 9.17
C GLU A 101 0.67 -31.37 9.64
N ARG A 102 0.97 -30.75 10.80
CA ARG A 102 2.34 -30.48 11.26
C ARG A 102 2.65 -31.13 12.60
N GLY A 103 3.92 -31.54 12.76
CA GLY A 103 4.47 -31.93 14.05
C GLY A 103 4.68 -30.73 14.98
N PRO A 104 4.77 -30.97 16.31
CA PRO A 104 4.90 -29.91 17.31
C PRO A 104 6.17 -29.06 17.16
N ASP A 105 7.23 -29.62 16.55
CA ASP A 105 8.52 -28.95 16.34
C ASP A 105 8.70 -28.44 14.90
N ASP A 106 7.70 -28.61 14.03
CA ASP A 106 7.82 -28.22 12.63
C ASP A 106 7.73 -26.69 12.48
N PRO A 107 8.72 -26.04 11.86
CA PRO A 107 8.72 -24.60 11.74
C PRO A 107 7.61 -24.12 10.80
N ILE A 108 6.82 -23.16 11.28
CA ILE A 108 5.84 -22.42 10.47
C ILE A 108 6.55 -21.27 9.78
N ARG A 109 6.37 -21.16 8.46
CA ARG A 109 6.89 -20.05 7.66
C ARG A 109 5.74 -19.40 6.92
N VAL A 110 5.63 -18.09 7.04
CA VAL A 110 4.60 -17.32 6.34
C VAL A 110 5.23 -16.08 5.71
N TRP A 111 4.68 -15.65 4.58
CA TRP A 111 5.15 -14.48 3.83
C TRP A 111 4.03 -13.44 3.69
N SER A 112 4.24 -12.26 4.27
CA SER A 112 3.42 -11.08 4.00
C SER A 112 4.09 -10.26 2.89
N ALA A 113 3.59 -10.41 1.65
CA ALA A 113 4.11 -9.69 0.50
C ALA A 113 3.59 -8.25 0.48
N GLY A 114 4.49 -7.27 0.55
CA GLY A 114 4.12 -5.85 0.58
C GLY A 114 3.60 -5.36 1.93
N CYS A 115 4.25 -5.76 3.04
CA CYS A 115 3.78 -5.51 4.41
C CYS A 115 3.73 -4.04 4.86
N ALA A 116 4.09 -3.07 4.01
CA ALA A 116 4.17 -1.64 4.34
C ALA A 116 4.88 -1.41 5.70
N SER A 117 4.23 -0.77 6.69
CA SER A 117 4.78 -0.58 8.04
C SER A 117 4.66 -1.81 8.99
N GLY A 118 4.21 -2.96 8.49
CA GLY A 118 4.30 -4.26 9.15
C GLY A 118 3.04 -4.76 9.87
N GLN A 119 1.96 -3.97 9.93
CA GLN A 119 0.77 -4.31 10.71
C GLN A 119 0.12 -5.64 10.28
N GLU A 120 0.10 -5.95 8.98
CA GLU A 120 -0.41 -7.24 8.48
C GLU A 120 0.47 -8.42 8.93
N ALA A 121 1.79 -8.25 8.93
CA ALA A 121 2.72 -9.27 9.43
C ALA A 121 2.54 -9.49 10.94
N TYR A 122 2.32 -8.42 11.70
CA TYR A 122 2.01 -8.51 13.13
C TYR A 122 0.63 -9.11 13.40
N THR A 123 -0.40 -8.77 12.63
CA THR A 123 -1.74 -9.39 12.73
C THR A 123 -1.63 -10.90 12.59
N LEU A 124 -0.89 -11.36 11.58
CA LEU A 124 -0.66 -12.79 11.36
C LEU A 124 0.14 -13.44 12.51
N ALA A 125 1.16 -12.77 13.03
CA ALA A 125 1.91 -13.25 14.20
C ALA A 125 1.03 -13.36 15.44
N ILE A 126 0.12 -12.41 15.66
CA ILE A 126 -0.87 -12.45 16.76
C ILE A 126 -1.76 -13.69 16.59
N LEU A 127 -2.36 -13.88 15.40
CA LEU A 127 -3.25 -15.03 15.15
C LEU A 127 -2.55 -16.38 15.34
N LEU A 128 -1.31 -16.52 14.86
CA LEU A 128 -0.52 -17.74 15.06
C LEU A 128 -0.16 -17.96 16.52
N THR A 129 0.17 -16.89 17.25
CA THR A 129 0.49 -16.97 18.68
C THR A 129 -0.75 -17.38 19.49
N GLU A 130 -1.93 -16.82 19.16
CA GLU A 130 -3.21 -17.21 19.77
C GLU A 130 -3.53 -18.68 19.53
N ALA A 131 -3.30 -19.18 18.32
CA ALA A 131 -3.57 -20.57 17.96
C ALA A 131 -2.57 -21.58 18.59
N LEU A 132 -1.32 -21.17 18.78
CA LEU A 132 -0.27 -21.99 19.40
C LEU A 132 -0.23 -21.87 20.92
N ALA A 133 -0.89 -20.86 21.49
CA ALA A 133 -0.98 -20.72 22.93
C ALA A 133 -1.67 -21.97 23.51
N PRO A 134 -1.11 -22.57 24.58
CA PRO A 134 -1.76 -23.68 25.24
C PRO A 134 -3.15 -23.23 25.70
N MET A 135 -4.20 -23.99 25.33
CA MET A 135 -5.52 -23.73 25.87
C MET A 135 -5.41 -23.69 27.40
N PRO A 136 -5.96 -22.67 28.08
CA PRO A 136 -5.97 -22.66 29.53
C PRO A 136 -6.59 -23.98 29.99
N SER A 137 -5.81 -24.76 30.73
CA SER A 137 -6.28 -26.01 31.30
C SER A 137 -7.52 -25.70 32.12
N ALA A 138 -8.69 -26.18 31.69
CA ALA A 138 -9.90 -26.12 32.48
C ALA A 138 -9.63 -26.92 33.77
N SER A 139 -9.28 -26.19 34.83
CA SER A 139 -9.16 -26.69 36.19
C SER A 139 -10.37 -26.16 36.93
N GLY A 140 -11.37 -27.02 37.14
CA GLY A 140 -12.61 -26.70 37.85
C GLY A 140 -13.77 -27.55 37.38
#